data_AF-A0A1I7U848-F1
#
_entry.id   AF-A0A1I7U848-F1
#
_cell.length_a   1.000
_cell.length_b   1.000
_cell.length_c   1.000
_cell.angle_alpha   90.00
_cell.angle_beta   90.00
_cell.angle_gamma   90.00
#
_symmetry.space_group_name_H-M   'P 1'
#
loop_
_entity.id
_entity.type
_entity.pdbx_description
1 polymer ?
#
loop_
_entity_poly.entity_id
_entity_poly.type
_entity_poly.pdbx_seq_one_letter_code
_entity_poly.pdbx_strand_id
1 'polypeptide(L)'
;MAAEPSESYVRYVKHAESVAQVGFFSTTLFCFTLIFLTLFGVKRNFGSYTYLLVLFPVVGIFFATIELILYPNVYSHNAGYVFYSSSRPFKMEKEVVTWFLAFYTGVYASTISMLSVQFLYRFWAIFDETKLRFFKGWRFLICIMYSVFFGIQWALGIYYFDAIDEYSKSYLKEEMLKRYDTDIAEISGMTLVAYDENGYVRWFNVSCTLNMTLIMLIQYTVIIYCAVFMYRGMEEKLRMLSFSLRSLHKQFFKTLILQIVTPTITLFSPVMLIIYLPLLDLETDLPTGIFLCAFTLYPAMDALIVMYIVRDYRRAARNILKKFLEQLHSWLSTDKDYAVSQTKSIAANIPAAMNNL
;
A
#
# COMPACT_ATOMS: atom_id res chain seq x y z
N MET A 1 39.08 -14.03 -19.98
CA MET A 1 38.23 -12.89 -19.56
C MET A 1 37.88 -13.17 -18.11
N ALA A 2 38.49 -12.44 -17.17
CA ALA A 2 38.29 -12.69 -15.74
C ALA A 2 36.82 -12.39 -15.40
N ALA A 3 36.12 -13.37 -14.84
CA ALA A 3 34.77 -13.17 -14.32
C ALA A 3 34.85 -12.08 -13.25
N GLU A 4 34.14 -10.97 -13.46
CA GLU A 4 33.94 -9.97 -12.41
C GLU A 4 33.37 -10.67 -11.17
N PRO A 5 33.83 -10.32 -9.95
CA PRO A 5 33.26 -10.89 -8.74
C PRO A 5 31.76 -10.58 -8.74
N SER A 6 30.93 -11.61 -8.79
CA SER A 6 29.49 -11.46 -8.85
C SER A 6 29.01 -10.69 -7.61
N GLU A 7 28.53 -9.48 -7.84
CA GLU A 7 28.07 -8.60 -6.77
C GLU A 7 26.93 -9.26 -5.99
N SER A 8 27.10 -9.40 -4.67
CA SER A 8 26.08 -9.96 -3.78
C SER A 8 24.88 -9.02 -3.66
N TYR A 9 23.67 -9.57 -3.73
CA TYR A 9 22.43 -8.79 -3.64
C TYR A 9 21.81 -8.75 -2.24
N VAL A 10 22.47 -9.34 -1.24
CA VAL A 10 22.03 -9.32 0.16
C VAL A 10 21.83 -7.90 0.68
N ARG A 11 22.61 -6.92 0.21
CA ARG A 11 22.43 -5.50 0.58
C ARG A 11 21.07 -4.96 0.10
N TYR A 12 20.61 -5.34 -1.09
CA TYR A 12 19.32 -4.91 -1.62
C TYR A 12 18.15 -5.49 -0.83
N VAL A 13 18.29 -6.70 -0.27
CA VAL A 13 17.31 -7.27 0.67
C VAL A 13 17.14 -6.37 1.89
N LYS A 14 18.25 -5.93 2.51
CA LYS A 14 18.20 -5.01 3.66
C LYS A 14 17.57 -3.66 3.32
N HIS A 15 17.81 -3.16 2.10
CA HIS A 15 17.14 -1.95 1.62
C HIS A 15 15.64 -2.17 1.44
N ALA A 16 15.22 -3.29 0.85
CA ALA A 16 13.82 -3.66 0.71
C ALA A 16 13.12 -3.76 2.08
N GLU A 17 13.73 -4.44 3.05
CA GLU A 17 13.22 -4.52 4.44
C GLU A 17 13.08 -3.13 5.09
N SER A 18 14.06 -2.26 4.90
CA SER A 18 14.03 -0.88 5.41
C SER A 18 12.88 -0.07 4.77
N VAL A 19 12.67 -0.23 3.46
CA VAL A 19 11.55 0.40 2.75
C VAL A 19 10.22 -0.13 3.25
N ALA A 20 10.08 -1.44 3.47
CA ALA A 20 8.88 -2.05 4.04
C ALA A 20 8.58 -1.53 5.46
N GLN A 21 9.60 -1.35 6.31
CA GLN A 21 9.44 -0.74 7.63
C GLN A 21 8.95 0.71 7.54
N VAL A 22 9.57 1.53 6.69
CA VAL A 22 9.14 2.92 6.44
C VAL A 22 7.71 2.94 5.88
N GLY A 23 7.39 2.04 4.96
CA GLY A 23 6.06 1.82 4.40
C GLY A 23 5.04 1.54 5.48
N PHE A 24 5.32 0.58 6.37
CA PHE A 24 4.46 0.23 7.49
C PHE A 24 4.23 1.40 8.46
N PHE A 25 5.28 2.06 8.94
CA PHE A 25 5.13 3.14 9.92
C PHE A 25 4.42 4.35 9.32
N SER A 26 4.76 4.72 8.09
CA SER A 26 4.10 5.84 7.40
C SER A 26 2.63 5.54 7.09
N THR A 27 2.31 4.35 6.58
CA THR A 27 0.93 3.93 6.32
C THR A 27 0.14 3.88 7.60
N THR A 28 0.65 3.25 8.64
CA THR A 28 -0.03 3.19 9.94
C THR A 28 -0.32 4.59 10.46
N LEU A 29 0.66 5.49 10.47
CA LEU A 29 0.48 6.85 10.95
C LEU A 29 -0.56 7.64 10.15
N PHE A 30 -0.42 7.71 8.82
CA PHE A 30 -1.27 8.56 7.99
C PHE A 30 -2.66 7.98 7.78
N CYS A 31 -2.79 6.66 7.61
CA CYS A 31 -4.09 6.00 7.51
C CYS A 31 -4.85 6.08 8.83
N PHE A 32 -4.21 5.85 9.98
CA PHE A 32 -4.85 6.00 11.28
C PHE A 32 -5.32 7.44 11.51
N THR A 33 -4.47 8.42 11.17
CA THR A 33 -4.84 9.84 11.26
C THR A 33 -6.04 10.15 10.37
N LEU A 34 -6.08 9.64 9.13
CA LEU A 34 -7.21 9.85 8.23
C LEU A 34 -8.50 9.22 8.78
N ILE A 35 -8.44 8.00 9.31
CA ILE A 35 -9.58 7.34 9.96
C ILE A 35 -10.08 8.19 11.13
N PHE A 36 -9.17 8.60 12.02
CA PHE A 36 -9.52 9.43 13.17
C PHE A 36 -10.18 10.74 12.76
N LEU A 37 -9.62 11.44 11.76
CA LEU A 37 -10.20 12.67 11.23
C LEU A 37 -11.57 12.42 10.60
N THR A 38 -11.76 11.30 9.90
CA THR A 38 -13.03 10.96 9.25
C THR A 38 -14.13 10.69 10.26
N LEU A 39 -13.82 9.99 11.36
CA LEU A 39 -14.79 9.63 12.39
C LEU A 39 -15.09 10.76 13.37
N PHE A 40 -14.08 11.54 13.78
CA PHE A 40 -14.20 12.50 14.88
C PHE A 40 -13.90 13.94 14.50
N GLY A 41 -13.12 14.17 13.44
CA GLY A 41 -12.61 15.51 13.10
C GLY A 41 -13.51 16.28 12.12
N VAL A 42 -14.02 15.60 11.09
CA VAL A 42 -14.77 16.25 10.01
C VAL A 42 -16.25 16.29 10.35
N LYS A 43 -16.79 17.50 10.50
CA LYS A 43 -18.23 17.73 10.79
C LYS A 43 -19.15 17.56 9.57
N ARG A 44 -18.59 17.48 8.37
CA ARG A 44 -19.37 17.37 7.13
C ARG A 44 -19.82 15.92 6.93
N ASN A 45 -21.11 15.72 6.67
CA ASN A 45 -21.62 14.41 6.29
C ASN A 45 -21.27 14.11 4.83
N PHE A 46 -20.34 13.17 4.59
CA PHE A 46 -20.00 12.68 3.25
C PHE A 46 -20.90 11.50 2.80
N GLY A 47 -21.92 11.14 3.60
CA GLY A 47 -22.83 10.05 3.32
C GLY A 47 -22.12 8.71 3.20
N SER A 48 -22.47 7.94 2.17
CA SER A 48 -21.87 6.63 1.87
C SER A 48 -20.38 6.67 1.59
N TYR A 49 -19.82 7.82 1.22
CA TYR A 49 -18.39 7.95 0.93
C TYR A 49 -17.53 7.74 2.18
N THR A 50 -18.07 8.06 3.36
CA THR A 50 -17.41 7.87 4.65
C THR A 50 -16.97 6.43 4.85
N TYR A 51 -17.77 5.45 4.42
CA TYR A 51 -17.43 4.03 4.51
C TYR A 51 -16.18 3.69 3.70
N LEU A 52 -16.06 4.24 2.48
CA LEU A 52 -14.87 4.04 1.63
C LEU A 52 -13.63 4.74 2.20
N LEU A 53 -13.78 5.95 2.76
CA LEU A 53 -12.70 6.70 3.39
C LEU A 53 -12.16 6.05 4.68
N VAL A 54 -12.93 5.17 5.30
CA VAL A 54 -12.47 4.39 6.47
C VAL A 54 -11.97 3.01 6.05
N LEU A 55 -12.71 2.30 5.20
CA LEU A 55 -12.37 0.94 4.79
C LEU A 55 -11.01 0.87 4.09
N PHE A 56 -10.72 1.83 3.21
CA PHE A 56 -9.50 1.78 2.41
C PHE A 56 -8.23 1.97 3.24
N PRO A 57 -8.14 2.98 4.14
CA PRO A 57 -7.04 3.06 5.10
C PRO A 57 -6.91 1.84 6.01
N VAL A 58 -8.02 1.22 6.46
CA VAL A 58 -7.98 0.01 7.29
C VAL A 58 -7.34 -1.15 6.53
N VAL A 59 -7.76 -1.39 5.28
CA VAL A 59 -7.15 -2.41 4.42
C VAL A 59 -5.69 -2.08 4.12
N GLY A 60 -5.35 -0.80 3.94
CA GLY A 60 -3.97 -0.34 3.76
C GLY A 60 -3.06 -0.69 4.94
N ILE A 61 -3.52 -0.47 6.18
CA ILE A 61 -2.80 -0.87 7.41
C ILE A 61 -2.65 -2.38 7.47
N PHE A 62 -3.72 -3.12 7.17
CA PHE A 62 -3.68 -4.59 7.15
C PHE A 62 -2.67 -5.11 6.12
N PHE A 63 -2.69 -4.57 4.90
CA PHE A 63 -1.74 -4.89 3.84
C PHE A 63 -0.29 -4.62 4.28
N ALA A 64 -0.03 -3.47 4.89
CA ALA A 64 1.30 -3.13 5.40
C ALA A 64 1.77 -4.00 6.56
N THR A 65 0.83 -4.48 7.39
CA THR A 65 1.15 -5.40 8.48
C THR A 65 1.61 -6.75 7.95
N ILE A 66 0.93 -7.28 6.91
CA ILE A 66 1.33 -8.55 6.29
C ILE A 66 2.71 -8.42 5.63
N GLU A 67 2.97 -7.32 4.91
CA GLU A 67 4.27 -7.08 4.30
C GLU A 67 5.39 -7.08 5.34
N LEU A 68 5.20 -6.39 6.46
CA LEU A 68 6.18 -6.34 7.55
C LEU A 68 6.44 -7.71 8.19
N ILE A 69 5.41 -8.55 8.32
CA ILE A 69 5.55 -9.89 8.92
C ILE A 69 6.30 -10.83 7.96
N LEU A 70 5.99 -10.75 6.67
CA LEU A 70 6.50 -11.69 5.67
C LEU A 70 7.84 -11.25 5.06
N TYR A 71 8.17 -9.96 5.02
CA TYR A 71 9.29 -9.42 4.24
C TYR A 71 9.40 -10.06 2.83
N PRO A 72 8.34 -9.95 2.02
CA PRO A 72 8.36 -10.48 0.66
C PRO A 72 9.45 -9.80 -0.18
N ASN A 73 10.11 -10.57 -1.03
CA ASN A 73 11.17 -10.11 -1.90
C ASN A 73 11.01 -10.71 -3.30
N VAL A 74 11.59 -10.04 -4.29
CA VAL A 74 11.60 -10.49 -5.67
C VAL A 74 13.02 -10.43 -6.21
N TYR A 75 13.41 -11.49 -6.89
CA TYR A 75 14.61 -11.53 -7.69
C TYR A 75 14.25 -11.92 -9.11
N SER A 76 14.73 -11.16 -10.09
CA SER A 76 14.53 -11.43 -11.51
C SER A 76 15.86 -11.86 -12.13
N HIS A 77 15.84 -12.97 -12.84
CA HIS A 77 16.97 -13.58 -13.52
C HIS A 77 16.52 -14.03 -14.91
N ASN A 78 17.04 -13.39 -15.96
CA ASN A 78 16.78 -13.77 -17.35
C ASN A 78 15.28 -13.94 -17.66
N ALA A 79 14.87 -15.15 -18.06
CA ALA A 79 13.50 -15.53 -18.36
C ALA A 79 12.62 -15.80 -17.14
N GLY A 80 13.05 -15.45 -15.92
CA GLY A 80 12.31 -15.80 -14.71
C GLY A 80 12.37 -14.78 -13.59
N TYR A 81 11.46 -14.96 -12.63
CA TYR A 81 11.54 -14.35 -11.32
C TYR A 81 11.22 -15.35 -10.22
N VAL A 82 11.71 -15.05 -9.03
CA VAL A 82 11.30 -15.71 -7.79
C VAL A 82 10.72 -14.67 -6.84
N PHE A 83 9.50 -14.93 -6.38
CA PHE A 83 8.80 -14.17 -5.36
C PHE A 83 8.84 -14.98 -4.06
N TYR A 84 9.61 -14.51 -3.07
CA TYR A 84 9.94 -15.33 -1.91
C TYR A 84 10.04 -14.52 -0.63
N SER A 85 10.11 -15.25 0.47
CA SER A 85 10.56 -14.75 1.77
C SER A 85 11.59 -15.70 2.36
N SER A 86 12.69 -15.12 2.83
CA SER A 86 13.68 -15.83 3.67
C SER A 86 13.27 -15.85 5.14
N SER A 87 12.31 -15.02 5.54
CA SER A 87 11.82 -14.95 6.91
C SER A 87 10.85 -16.11 7.19
N ARG A 88 11.02 -16.78 8.33
CA ARG A 88 10.07 -17.77 8.86
C ARG A 88 9.38 -17.21 10.10
N PRO A 89 8.41 -16.29 9.92
CA PRO A 89 7.74 -15.68 11.06
C PRO A 89 7.11 -16.77 11.92
N PHE A 90 7.24 -16.61 13.24
CA PHE A 90 6.70 -17.56 14.23
C PHE A 90 7.16 -19.02 14.06
N LYS A 91 8.32 -19.25 13.40
CA LYS A 91 8.84 -20.59 13.08
C LYS A 91 7.87 -21.45 12.26
N MET A 92 7.04 -20.81 11.43
CA MET A 92 6.12 -21.50 10.53
C MET A 92 6.86 -22.35 9.50
N GLU A 93 6.19 -23.40 9.03
CA GLU A 93 6.64 -24.24 7.93
C GLU A 93 6.67 -23.46 6.61
N LYS A 94 7.54 -23.88 5.69
CA LYS A 94 7.72 -23.27 4.37
C LYS A 94 6.40 -23.15 3.61
N GLU A 95 5.60 -24.21 3.60
CA GLU A 95 4.32 -24.25 2.89
C GLU A 95 3.32 -23.21 3.42
N VAL A 96 3.28 -23.03 4.74
CA VAL A 96 2.41 -22.05 5.41
C VAL A 96 2.84 -20.63 5.03
N VAL A 97 4.14 -20.34 5.02
CA VAL A 97 4.65 -19.03 4.61
C VAL A 97 4.40 -18.78 3.12
N THR A 98 4.56 -19.79 2.25
CA THR A 98 4.19 -19.69 0.82
C THR A 98 2.71 -19.37 0.64
N TRP A 99 1.83 -19.98 1.43
CA TRP A 99 0.39 -19.65 1.40
C TRP A 99 0.13 -18.21 1.84
N PHE A 100 0.82 -17.72 2.88
CA PHE A 100 0.72 -16.32 3.29
C PHE A 100 1.27 -15.33 2.24
N LEU A 101 2.32 -15.71 1.51
CA LEU A 101 2.82 -14.93 0.37
C LEU A 101 1.77 -14.85 -0.75
N ALA A 102 1.11 -15.95 -1.09
CA ALA A 102 0.02 -15.94 -2.05
C ALA A 102 -1.15 -15.08 -1.54
N PHE A 103 -1.52 -15.21 -0.28
CA PHE A 103 -2.54 -14.37 0.36
C PHE A 103 -2.20 -12.88 0.29
N TYR A 104 -0.94 -12.51 0.54
CA TYR A 104 -0.45 -11.13 0.41
C TYR A 104 -0.69 -10.57 -1.00
N THR A 105 -0.40 -11.35 -2.06
CA THR A 105 -0.69 -10.92 -3.44
C THR A 105 -2.19 -10.79 -3.71
N GLY A 106 -3.03 -11.61 -3.06
CA GLY A 106 -4.47 -11.46 -3.09
C GLY A 106 -4.95 -10.16 -2.44
N VAL A 107 -4.37 -9.77 -1.30
CA VAL A 107 -4.67 -8.49 -0.65
C VAL A 107 -4.25 -7.31 -1.54
N TYR A 108 -3.11 -7.41 -2.24
CA TYR A 108 -2.72 -6.44 -3.26
C TYR A 108 -3.79 -6.31 -4.36
N ALA A 109 -4.23 -7.43 -4.95
CA ALA A 109 -5.24 -7.45 -6.00
C ALA A 109 -6.62 -6.93 -5.52
N SER A 110 -7.00 -7.24 -4.29
CA SER A 110 -8.18 -6.65 -3.65
C SER A 110 -8.04 -5.14 -3.44
N THR A 111 -6.84 -4.65 -3.11
CA THR A 111 -6.58 -3.22 -2.91
C THR A 111 -6.73 -2.43 -4.20
N ILE A 112 -6.13 -2.89 -5.31
CA ILE A 112 -6.31 -2.22 -6.62
C ILE A 112 -7.76 -2.28 -7.12
N SER A 113 -8.49 -3.35 -6.77
CA SER A 113 -9.91 -3.48 -7.11
C SER A 113 -10.78 -2.54 -6.26
N MET A 114 -10.44 -2.36 -4.98
CA MET A 114 -11.15 -1.40 -4.14
C MET A 114 -10.83 0.05 -4.55
N LEU A 115 -9.62 0.31 -5.05
CA LEU A 115 -9.25 1.58 -5.64
C LEU A 115 -10.13 1.89 -6.87
N SER A 116 -10.33 0.94 -7.79
CA SER A 116 -11.21 1.15 -8.97
C SER A 116 -12.65 1.46 -8.55
N VAL A 117 -13.15 0.79 -7.49
CA VAL A 117 -14.45 1.08 -6.87
C VAL A 117 -14.53 2.50 -6.30
N GLN A 118 -13.46 3.02 -5.70
CA GLN A 118 -13.45 4.42 -5.25
C GLN A 118 -13.55 5.42 -6.41
N PHE A 119 -12.85 5.16 -7.52
CA PHE A 119 -12.97 5.97 -8.73
C PHE A 119 -14.40 5.94 -9.28
N LEU A 120 -15.01 4.75 -9.31
CA LEU A 120 -16.39 4.56 -9.74
C LEU A 120 -17.39 5.30 -8.84
N TYR A 121 -17.20 5.24 -7.52
CA TYR A 121 -18.01 6.00 -6.56
C TYR A 121 -18.00 7.49 -6.89
N ARG A 122 -16.80 8.04 -7.08
CA ARG A 122 -16.60 9.48 -7.34
C ARG A 122 -17.20 9.89 -8.68
N PHE A 123 -17.08 9.04 -9.69
CA PHE A 123 -17.74 9.25 -10.98
C PHE A 123 -19.27 9.32 -10.79
N TRP A 124 -19.90 8.32 -10.17
CA TRP A 124 -21.35 8.35 -9.94
C TRP A 124 -21.80 9.50 -9.03
N ALA A 125 -21.00 9.89 -8.05
CA ALA A 125 -21.33 11.04 -7.21
C ALA A 125 -21.41 12.37 -7.97
N ILE A 126 -20.82 12.47 -9.17
CA ILE A 126 -20.88 13.67 -10.04
C ILE A 126 -21.93 13.52 -11.13
N PHE A 127 -22.03 12.33 -11.73
CA PHE A 127 -22.82 12.12 -12.95
C PHE A 127 -24.17 11.44 -12.73
N ASP A 128 -24.31 10.61 -11.70
CA ASP A 128 -25.55 9.88 -11.41
C ASP A 128 -25.65 9.49 -9.92
N GLU A 129 -26.19 10.40 -9.11
CA GLU A 129 -26.35 10.19 -7.66
C GLU A 129 -27.28 9.00 -7.33
N THR A 130 -28.15 8.57 -8.25
CA THR A 130 -29.08 7.45 -8.00
C THR A 130 -28.33 6.13 -7.82
N LYS A 131 -27.17 5.99 -8.47
CA LYS A 131 -26.30 4.81 -8.38
C LYS A 131 -25.55 4.74 -7.06
N LEU A 132 -25.47 5.82 -6.29
CA LEU A 132 -24.89 5.81 -4.93
C LEU A 132 -25.67 4.88 -3.97
N ARG A 133 -26.87 4.44 -4.36
CA ARG A 133 -27.63 3.39 -3.66
C ARG A 133 -26.88 2.08 -3.51
N PHE A 134 -25.90 1.78 -4.38
CA PHE A 134 -25.06 0.58 -4.27
C PHE A 134 -24.05 0.67 -3.12
N PHE A 135 -23.74 1.88 -2.66
CA PHE A 135 -22.78 2.13 -1.58
C PHE A 135 -23.46 2.35 -0.22
N LYS A 136 -24.74 1.96 -0.09
CA LYS A 136 -25.54 2.14 1.13
C LYS A 136 -26.06 0.80 1.65
N GLY A 137 -26.01 0.61 2.96
CA GLY A 137 -26.51 -0.57 3.64
C GLY A 137 -25.85 -1.86 3.14
N TRP A 138 -26.63 -2.94 3.03
CA TRP A 138 -26.12 -4.25 2.62
C TRP A 138 -25.51 -4.28 1.22
N ARG A 139 -25.93 -3.39 0.31
CA ARG A 139 -25.43 -3.36 -1.08
C ARG A 139 -23.95 -3.00 -1.16
N PHE A 140 -23.41 -2.32 -0.14
CA PHE A 140 -21.97 -2.05 -0.05
C PHE A 140 -21.14 -3.33 -0.02
N LEU A 141 -21.71 -4.46 0.46
CA LEU A 141 -21.05 -5.76 0.41
C LEU A 141 -20.75 -6.20 -1.02
N ILE A 142 -21.51 -5.77 -2.03
CA ILE A 142 -21.23 -6.09 -3.44
C ILE A 142 -19.85 -5.54 -3.85
N CYS A 143 -19.52 -4.33 -3.39
CA CYS A 143 -18.21 -3.72 -3.64
C CYS A 143 -17.07 -4.51 -2.98
N ILE A 144 -17.29 -4.98 -1.74
CA ILE A 144 -16.31 -5.80 -1.02
C ILE A 144 -16.13 -7.15 -1.72
N MET A 145 -17.23 -7.81 -2.08
CA MET A 145 -17.20 -9.10 -2.78
C MET A 145 -16.51 -8.99 -4.15
N TYR A 146 -16.74 -7.90 -4.88
CA TYR A 146 -16.03 -7.61 -6.12
C TYR A 146 -14.51 -7.55 -5.90
N SER A 147 -14.04 -6.82 -4.88
CA SER A 147 -12.62 -6.72 -4.57
C SER A 147 -12.01 -8.04 -4.08
N VAL A 148 -12.75 -8.78 -3.24
CA VAL A 148 -12.31 -10.09 -2.73
C VAL A 148 -12.24 -11.13 -3.85
N PHE A 149 -13.18 -11.12 -4.79
CA PHE A 149 -13.17 -12.03 -5.94
C PHE A 149 -11.86 -11.93 -6.74
N PHE A 150 -11.45 -10.71 -7.12
CA PHE A 150 -10.19 -10.50 -7.83
C PHE A 150 -8.97 -10.82 -6.96
N GLY A 151 -9.06 -10.59 -5.64
CA GLY A 151 -8.03 -11.00 -4.69
C GLY A 151 -7.81 -12.50 -4.66
N ILE A 152 -8.89 -13.27 -4.54
CA ILE A 152 -8.85 -14.74 -4.57
C ILE A 152 -8.33 -15.23 -5.92
N GLN A 153 -8.82 -14.66 -7.03
CA GLN A 153 -8.36 -15.05 -8.37
C GLN A 153 -6.85 -14.85 -8.53
N TRP A 154 -6.31 -13.72 -8.07
CA TRP A 154 -4.86 -13.45 -8.12
C TRP A 154 -4.06 -14.40 -7.23
N ALA A 155 -4.50 -14.58 -5.97
CA ALA A 155 -3.81 -15.45 -5.01
C ALA A 155 -3.78 -16.91 -5.47
N LEU A 156 -4.88 -17.43 -6.00
CA LEU A 156 -4.93 -18.78 -6.55
C LEU A 156 -4.11 -18.88 -7.85
N GLY A 157 -4.16 -17.86 -8.69
CA GLY A 157 -3.38 -17.80 -9.93
C GLY A 157 -1.89 -17.97 -9.66
N ILE A 158 -1.32 -17.13 -8.79
CA ILE A 158 0.10 -17.22 -8.45
C ILE A 158 0.44 -18.51 -7.72
N TYR A 159 -0.42 -18.96 -6.79
CA TYR A 159 -0.13 -20.16 -5.99
C TYR A 159 -0.04 -21.43 -6.85
N TYR A 160 -0.89 -21.56 -7.87
CA TYR A 160 -0.90 -22.75 -8.72
C TYR A 160 0.01 -22.64 -9.95
N PHE A 161 -0.01 -21.50 -10.67
CA PHE A 161 0.76 -21.36 -11.90
C PHE A 161 2.25 -21.10 -11.65
N ASP A 162 2.60 -20.47 -10.53
CA ASP A 162 3.99 -20.17 -10.15
C ASP A 162 4.50 -21.10 -9.04
N ALA A 163 3.93 -22.30 -8.91
CA ALA A 163 4.46 -23.31 -8.00
C ALA A 163 5.90 -23.68 -8.41
N ILE A 164 6.82 -23.76 -7.45
CA ILE A 164 8.22 -24.11 -7.70
C ILE A 164 8.30 -25.58 -8.13
N ASP A 165 8.46 -25.80 -9.43
CA ASP A 165 8.73 -27.12 -10.03
C ASP A 165 10.24 -27.42 -10.15
N GLU A 166 10.57 -28.65 -10.53
CA GLU A 166 11.96 -29.14 -10.58
C GLU A 166 12.82 -28.37 -11.60
N TYR A 167 12.25 -27.92 -12.71
CA TYR A 167 12.97 -27.14 -13.73
C TYR A 167 13.23 -25.72 -13.25
N SER A 168 12.21 -25.04 -12.71
CA SER A 168 12.37 -23.69 -12.16
C SER A 168 13.38 -23.69 -10.99
N LYS A 169 13.40 -24.77 -10.21
CA LYS A 169 14.36 -25.02 -9.15
C LYS A 169 15.79 -25.17 -9.69
N SER A 170 16.02 -26.00 -10.71
CA SER A 170 17.35 -26.15 -11.30
C SER A 170 17.83 -24.86 -11.96
N TYR A 171 16.94 -24.15 -12.66
CA TYR A 171 17.21 -22.90 -13.34
C TYR A 171 17.72 -21.79 -12.40
N LEU A 172 17.10 -21.64 -11.23
CA LEU A 172 17.44 -20.54 -10.30
C LEU A 172 18.43 -20.93 -9.19
N LYS A 173 18.77 -22.21 -9.03
CA LYS A 173 19.55 -22.70 -7.88
C LYS A 173 20.92 -22.03 -7.77
N GLU A 174 21.69 -22.00 -8.85
CA GLU A 174 23.05 -21.48 -8.84
C GLU A 174 23.06 -19.98 -8.53
N GLU A 175 22.21 -19.21 -9.21
CA GLU A 175 22.18 -17.76 -9.05
C GLU A 175 21.58 -17.32 -7.71
N MET A 176 20.60 -18.04 -7.16
CA MET A 176 20.10 -17.79 -5.80
C MET A 176 21.19 -18.01 -4.75
N LEU A 177 21.96 -19.09 -4.85
CA LEU A 177 23.10 -19.35 -3.97
C LEU A 177 24.18 -18.28 -4.11
N LYS A 178 24.52 -17.91 -5.35
CA LYS A 178 25.58 -16.95 -5.64
C LYS A 178 25.24 -15.51 -5.22
N ARG A 179 24.01 -15.06 -5.47
CA ARG A 179 23.57 -13.67 -5.21
C ARG A 179 23.05 -13.45 -3.80
N TYR A 180 22.39 -14.45 -3.22
CA TYR A 180 21.68 -14.34 -1.93
C TYR A 180 22.15 -15.34 -0.86
N ASP A 181 23.12 -16.21 -1.16
CA ASP A 181 23.59 -17.25 -0.22
C ASP A 181 22.44 -18.12 0.31
N THR A 182 21.46 -18.41 -0.55
CA THR A 182 20.22 -19.10 -0.18
C THR A 182 19.85 -20.15 -1.21
N ASP A 183 19.54 -21.37 -0.76
CA ASP A 183 18.99 -22.42 -1.63
C ASP A 183 17.49 -22.19 -1.87
N ILE A 184 17.08 -22.20 -3.14
CA ILE A 184 15.67 -22.14 -3.56
C ILE A 184 14.82 -23.28 -2.97
N ALA A 185 15.44 -24.41 -2.59
CA ALA A 185 14.75 -25.48 -1.88
C ALA A 185 14.30 -25.06 -0.47
N GLU A 186 14.98 -24.11 0.17
CA GLU A 186 14.74 -23.72 1.55
C GLU A 186 13.84 -22.48 1.70
N ILE A 187 13.72 -21.65 0.65
CA ILE A 187 12.87 -20.45 0.66
C ILE A 187 11.38 -20.78 0.63
N SER A 188 10.57 -19.91 1.21
CA SER A 188 9.12 -19.94 0.98
C SER A 188 8.81 -19.00 -0.17
N GLY A 189 8.14 -19.46 -1.21
CA GLY A 189 7.95 -18.65 -2.39
C GLY A 189 7.29 -19.36 -3.57
N MET A 190 7.12 -18.57 -4.63
CA MET A 190 6.58 -18.93 -5.93
C MET A 190 7.53 -18.39 -7.00
N THR A 191 7.58 -19.03 -8.16
CA THR A 191 8.49 -18.66 -9.24
C THR A 191 7.82 -18.83 -10.59
N LEU A 192 8.18 -17.93 -11.49
CA LEU A 192 7.85 -18.04 -12.90
C LEU A 192 9.15 -18.13 -13.67
N VAL A 193 9.25 -19.12 -14.55
CA VAL A 193 10.24 -19.16 -15.64
C VAL A 193 9.46 -19.29 -16.94
N ALA A 194 9.64 -18.33 -17.85
CA ALA A 194 8.81 -18.16 -19.04
C ALA A 194 9.14 -19.17 -20.15
N TYR A 195 10.39 -19.63 -20.23
CA TYR A 195 10.89 -20.51 -21.28
C TYR A 195 11.53 -21.78 -20.71
N ASP A 196 11.39 -22.90 -21.42
CA ASP A 196 12.07 -24.16 -21.11
C ASP A 196 13.51 -24.21 -21.68
N GLU A 197 14.20 -25.34 -21.48
CA GLU A 197 15.59 -25.55 -21.96
C GLU A 197 15.73 -25.43 -23.49
N ASN A 198 14.65 -25.65 -24.23
CA ASN A 198 14.62 -25.57 -25.69
C ASN A 198 14.17 -24.19 -26.20
N GLY A 199 13.88 -23.25 -25.29
CA GLY A 199 13.34 -21.92 -25.62
C GLY A 199 11.83 -21.91 -25.91
N TYR A 200 11.10 -23.00 -25.63
CA TYR A 200 9.65 -23.00 -25.79
C TYR A 200 8.95 -22.34 -24.60
N VAL A 201 7.84 -21.64 -24.90
CA VAL A 201 7.03 -20.96 -23.89
C VAL A 201 6.40 -21.97 -22.93
N ARG A 202 6.64 -21.77 -21.64
CA ARG A 202 5.99 -22.51 -20.55
C ARG A 202 4.61 -21.94 -20.29
N TRP A 203 3.66 -22.30 -21.15
CA TRP A 203 2.29 -21.75 -21.16
C TRP A 203 1.57 -21.84 -19.82
N PHE A 204 1.85 -22.85 -19.01
CA PHE A 204 1.27 -22.98 -17.68
C PHE A 204 1.72 -21.84 -16.76
N ASN A 205 3.02 -21.57 -16.66
CA ASN A 205 3.55 -20.45 -15.88
C ASN A 205 3.16 -19.09 -16.48
N VAL A 206 3.26 -18.94 -17.81
CA VAL A 206 2.85 -17.69 -18.50
C VAL A 206 1.35 -17.39 -18.35
N SER A 207 0.51 -18.40 -18.08
CA SER A 207 -0.90 -18.19 -17.73
C SER A 207 -1.08 -17.36 -16.45
N CYS A 208 -0.12 -17.40 -15.53
CA CYS A 208 -0.07 -16.51 -14.36
C CYS A 208 0.02 -15.04 -14.79
N THR A 209 1.01 -14.71 -15.63
CA THR A 209 1.19 -13.36 -16.18
C THR A 209 -0.03 -12.88 -16.95
N LEU A 210 -0.66 -13.76 -17.75
CA LEU A 210 -1.90 -13.43 -18.46
C LEU A 210 -3.05 -13.15 -17.49
N ASN A 211 -3.23 -13.96 -16.44
CA ASN A 211 -4.24 -13.74 -15.41
C ASN A 211 -4.05 -12.40 -14.69
N MET A 212 -2.83 -12.13 -14.20
CA MET A 212 -2.47 -10.87 -13.53
C MET A 212 -2.69 -9.67 -14.45
N THR A 213 -2.29 -9.79 -15.73
CA THR A 213 -2.50 -8.76 -16.76
C THR A 213 -3.97 -8.45 -16.96
N LEU A 214 -4.82 -9.48 -17.08
CA LEU A 214 -6.27 -9.30 -17.26
C LEU A 214 -6.91 -8.59 -16.07
N ILE A 215 -6.54 -8.98 -14.84
CA ILE A 215 -7.03 -8.33 -13.63
C ILE A 215 -6.63 -6.85 -13.63
N MET A 216 -5.34 -6.55 -13.82
CA MET A 216 -4.85 -5.17 -13.85
C MET A 216 -5.50 -4.36 -14.97
N LEU A 217 -5.65 -4.93 -16.17
CA LEU A 217 -6.29 -4.27 -17.29
C LEU A 217 -7.73 -3.89 -16.97
N ILE A 218 -8.51 -4.79 -16.37
CA ILE A 218 -9.89 -4.51 -15.95
C ILE A 218 -9.92 -3.35 -14.95
N GLN A 219 -9.12 -3.43 -13.88
CA GLN A 219 -9.12 -2.40 -12.84
C GLN A 219 -8.66 -1.04 -13.36
N TYR A 220 -7.57 -1.02 -14.13
CA TYR A 220 -7.01 0.20 -14.67
C TYR A 220 -7.91 0.83 -15.73
N THR A 221 -8.60 0.02 -16.54
CA THR A 221 -9.60 0.51 -17.50
C THR A 221 -10.74 1.23 -16.78
N VAL A 222 -11.25 0.69 -15.68
CA VAL A 222 -12.29 1.36 -14.87
C VAL A 222 -11.80 2.69 -14.33
N ILE A 223 -10.56 2.73 -13.80
CA ILE A 223 -9.95 3.96 -13.26
C ILE A 223 -9.82 5.03 -14.37
N ILE A 224 -9.23 4.67 -15.51
CA ILE A 224 -9.00 5.60 -16.62
C ILE A 224 -10.33 6.07 -17.24
N TYR A 225 -11.30 5.17 -17.41
CA TYR A 225 -12.64 5.53 -17.87
C TYR A 225 -13.27 6.57 -16.94
N CYS A 226 -13.32 6.29 -15.64
CA CYS A 226 -13.87 7.23 -14.65
C CYS A 226 -13.12 8.57 -14.69
N ALA A 227 -11.79 8.53 -14.75
CA ALA A 227 -10.94 9.72 -14.79
C ALA A 227 -11.20 10.60 -16.02
N VAL A 228 -11.20 10.03 -17.22
CA VAL A 228 -11.37 10.77 -18.48
C VAL A 228 -12.75 11.40 -18.55
N PHE A 229 -13.80 10.67 -18.19
CA PHE A 229 -15.15 11.21 -18.21
C PHE A 229 -15.38 12.25 -17.11
N MET A 230 -14.80 12.06 -15.92
CA MET A 230 -14.77 13.11 -14.89
C MET A 230 -14.05 14.36 -15.39
N TYR A 231 -12.92 14.22 -16.09
CA TYR A 231 -12.21 15.37 -16.64
C TYR A 231 -13.05 16.13 -17.66
N ARG A 232 -13.66 15.43 -18.62
CA ARG A 232 -14.43 16.04 -19.71
C ARG A 232 -15.75 16.66 -19.26
N GLY A 233 -16.53 15.95 -18.44
CA GLY A 233 -17.91 16.36 -18.11
C GLY A 233 -18.04 17.26 -16.88
N MET A 234 -16.97 17.44 -16.09
CA MET A 234 -17.05 18.18 -14.84
C MET A 234 -17.31 19.67 -15.06
N GLU A 235 -16.77 20.30 -16.10
CA GLU A 235 -16.93 21.75 -16.26
C GLU A 235 -18.38 22.17 -16.55
N GLU A 236 -19.09 21.39 -17.37
CA GLU A 236 -20.52 21.59 -17.67
C GLU A 236 -21.39 21.33 -16.45
N LYS A 237 -21.16 20.20 -15.75
CA LYS A 237 -21.91 19.87 -14.53
C LYS A 237 -21.67 20.89 -13.42
N LEU A 238 -20.45 21.41 -13.30
CA LEU A 238 -20.10 22.43 -12.31
C LEU A 238 -20.83 23.76 -12.51
N ARG A 239 -21.27 24.09 -13.74
CA ARG A 239 -22.04 25.31 -13.99
C ARG A 239 -23.45 25.24 -13.42
N MET A 240 -23.98 24.04 -13.19
CA MET A 240 -25.32 23.80 -12.64
C MET A 240 -25.36 23.65 -11.10
N LEU A 241 -24.20 23.65 -10.44
CA LEU A 241 -24.08 23.45 -8.99
C LEU A 241 -23.87 24.77 -8.23
N SER A 242 -24.29 24.80 -6.96
CA SER A 242 -24.04 25.94 -6.07
C SER A 242 -22.55 26.23 -5.90
N PHE A 243 -22.19 27.47 -5.56
CA PHE A 243 -20.77 27.89 -5.45
C PHE A 243 -19.95 27.02 -4.47
N SER A 244 -20.55 26.66 -3.34
CA SER A 244 -19.92 25.77 -2.34
C SER A 244 -19.63 24.38 -2.91
N LEU A 245 -20.61 23.79 -3.60
CA LEU A 245 -20.50 22.47 -4.20
C LEU A 245 -19.53 22.47 -5.39
N ARG A 246 -19.52 23.55 -6.19
CA ARG A 246 -18.56 23.77 -7.27
C ARG A 246 -17.11 23.82 -6.78
N SER A 247 -16.86 24.49 -5.65
CA SER A 247 -15.53 24.53 -5.04
C SER A 247 -15.06 23.15 -4.56
N LEU A 248 -15.97 22.33 -4.05
CA LEU A 248 -15.70 20.98 -3.58
C LEU A 248 -15.32 20.04 -4.74
N HIS A 249 -16.10 20.01 -5.82
CA HIS A 249 -15.81 19.15 -6.97
C HIS A 249 -14.50 19.53 -7.67
N LYS A 250 -14.15 20.83 -7.78
CA LYS A 250 -12.83 21.25 -8.26
C LYS A 250 -11.68 20.71 -7.40
N GLN A 251 -11.87 20.62 -6.08
CA GLN A 251 -10.86 20.03 -5.19
C GLN A 251 -10.77 18.52 -5.35
N PHE A 252 -11.91 17.84 -5.44
CA PHE A 252 -11.93 16.40 -5.72
C PHE A 252 -11.27 16.06 -7.05
N PHE A 253 -11.41 16.89 -8.07
CA PHE A 253 -10.72 16.69 -9.34
C PHE A 253 -9.20 16.86 -9.25
N LYS A 254 -8.69 17.86 -8.52
CA LYS A 254 -7.25 17.97 -8.26
C LYS A 254 -6.72 16.76 -7.48
N THR A 255 -7.50 16.28 -6.51
CA THR A 255 -7.21 15.06 -5.75
C THR A 255 -7.20 13.85 -6.69
N LEU A 256 -8.15 13.78 -7.62
CA LEU A 256 -8.29 12.71 -8.59
C LEU A 256 -7.08 12.57 -9.50
N ILE A 257 -6.56 13.67 -10.05
CA ILE A 257 -5.35 13.62 -10.89
C ILE A 257 -4.19 12.99 -10.13
N LEU A 258 -3.94 13.45 -8.90
CA LEU A 258 -2.86 12.90 -8.07
C LEU A 258 -3.13 11.44 -7.70
N GLN A 259 -4.37 11.09 -7.37
CA GLN A 259 -4.77 9.72 -7.04
C GLN A 259 -4.80 8.77 -8.23
N ILE A 260 -4.67 9.24 -9.47
CA ILE A 260 -4.42 8.37 -10.64
C ILE A 260 -2.92 8.14 -10.76
N VAL A 261 -2.13 9.22 -10.72
CA VAL A 261 -0.68 9.15 -10.90
C VAL A 261 -0.01 8.30 -9.81
N THR A 262 -0.42 8.49 -8.55
CA THR A 262 0.16 7.77 -7.41
C THR A 262 0.08 6.24 -7.56
N PRO A 263 -1.10 5.60 -7.66
CA PRO A 263 -1.19 4.14 -7.81
C PRO A 263 -0.57 3.65 -9.13
N THR A 264 -0.59 4.42 -10.21
CA THR A 264 0.11 4.05 -11.46
C THR A 264 1.61 3.86 -11.19
N ILE A 265 2.23 4.75 -10.44
CA ILE A 265 3.66 4.70 -10.14
C ILE A 265 3.97 3.70 -9.02
N THR A 266 3.14 3.60 -7.99
CA THR A 266 3.46 2.82 -6.77
C THR A 266 2.88 1.41 -6.75
N LEU A 267 1.85 1.10 -7.54
CA LEU A 267 1.21 -0.21 -7.58
C LEU A 267 1.32 -0.87 -8.97
N PHE A 268 0.88 -0.18 -10.03
CA PHE A 268 0.80 -0.80 -11.36
C PHE A 268 2.16 -0.93 -12.05
N SER A 269 2.93 0.16 -12.17
CA SER A 269 4.20 0.18 -12.92
C SER A 269 5.23 -0.83 -12.38
N PRO A 270 5.48 -0.91 -11.05
CA PRO A 270 6.32 -1.95 -10.45
C PRO A 270 5.93 -3.38 -10.83
N VAL A 271 4.65 -3.73 -10.73
CA VAL A 271 4.17 -5.08 -11.03
C VAL A 271 4.30 -5.38 -12.51
N MET A 272 3.94 -4.43 -13.39
CA MET A 272 4.11 -4.59 -14.84
C MET A 272 5.57 -4.87 -15.20
N LEU A 273 6.52 -4.18 -14.57
CA LEU A 273 7.94 -4.46 -14.76
C LEU A 273 8.29 -5.89 -14.34
N ILE A 274 7.88 -6.31 -13.13
CA ILE A 274 8.19 -7.64 -12.60
C ILE A 274 7.61 -8.77 -13.47
N ILE A 275 6.35 -8.67 -13.90
CA ILE A 275 5.66 -9.79 -14.57
C ILE A 275 6.00 -9.90 -16.06
N TYR A 276 6.43 -8.81 -16.71
CA TYR A 276 6.79 -8.82 -18.13
C TYR A 276 8.29 -8.97 -18.39
N LEU A 277 9.14 -8.61 -17.43
CA LEU A 277 10.59 -8.77 -17.56
C LEU A 277 11.00 -10.22 -17.95
N PRO A 278 10.44 -11.28 -17.35
CA PRO A 278 10.72 -12.67 -17.76
C PRO A 278 10.42 -12.98 -19.23
N LEU A 279 9.45 -12.29 -19.85
CA LEU A 279 9.07 -12.55 -21.24
C LEU A 279 10.09 -11.99 -22.23
N LEU A 280 10.93 -11.05 -21.80
CA LEU A 280 11.96 -10.42 -22.62
C LEU A 280 13.25 -11.27 -22.72
N ASP A 281 13.43 -12.23 -21.81
CA ASP A 281 14.63 -13.10 -21.72
C ASP A 281 15.96 -12.32 -21.85
N LEU A 282 16.05 -11.22 -21.10
CA LEU A 282 17.26 -10.38 -21.10
C LEU A 282 18.29 -11.02 -20.18
N GLU A 283 19.52 -11.25 -20.67
CA GLU A 283 20.66 -11.76 -19.90
C GLU A 283 21.09 -10.81 -18.76
N THR A 284 20.27 -10.71 -17.71
CA THR A 284 20.37 -9.72 -16.66
C THR A 284 19.83 -10.25 -15.34
N ASP A 285 20.51 -9.84 -14.26
CA ASP A 285 20.13 -10.07 -12.88
C ASP A 285 19.65 -8.78 -12.25
N LEU A 286 18.44 -8.76 -11.68
CA LEU A 286 17.87 -7.56 -11.09
C LEU A 286 17.27 -7.84 -9.69
N PRO A 287 17.68 -7.09 -8.64
CA PRO A 287 17.08 -7.16 -7.32
C PRO A 287 15.75 -6.37 -7.30
N THR A 288 14.74 -6.91 -7.97
CA THR A 288 13.44 -6.24 -8.19
C THR A 288 12.58 -6.10 -6.94
N GLY A 289 12.96 -6.70 -5.81
CA GLY A 289 12.26 -6.60 -4.53
C GLY A 289 11.99 -5.20 -4.01
N ILE A 290 12.89 -4.24 -4.29
CA ILE A 290 12.68 -2.83 -3.93
C ILE A 290 11.38 -2.28 -4.53
N PHE A 291 11.01 -2.73 -5.73
CA PHE A 291 9.78 -2.31 -6.39
C PHE A 291 8.53 -2.83 -5.68
N LEU A 292 8.62 -4.01 -5.05
CA LEU A 292 7.51 -4.60 -4.29
C LEU A 292 7.30 -3.86 -2.97
N CYS A 293 8.37 -3.47 -2.28
CA CYS A 293 8.26 -2.76 -1.01
C CYS A 293 7.68 -1.35 -1.14
N ALA A 294 7.63 -0.80 -2.36
CA ALA A 294 6.94 0.47 -2.60
C ALA A 294 5.40 0.37 -2.49
N PHE A 295 4.83 -0.85 -2.48
CA PHE A 295 3.36 -1.01 -2.48
C PHE A 295 2.74 -0.48 -1.21
N THR A 296 3.39 -0.67 -0.06
CA THR A 296 2.87 -0.18 1.22
C THR A 296 3.08 1.29 1.46
N LEU A 297 3.79 2.01 0.59
CA LEU A 297 3.79 3.48 0.60
C LEU A 297 2.50 4.05 -0.02
N TYR A 298 1.81 3.27 -0.85
CA TYR A 298 0.62 3.76 -1.53
C TYR A 298 -0.51 4.21 -0.58
N PRO A 299 -0.94 3.41 0.42
CA PRO A 299 -2.01 3.84 1.34
C PRO A 299 -1.64 5.11 2.13
N ALA A 300 -0.39 5.23 2.55
CA ALA A 300 0.15 6.46 3.15
C ALA A 300 -0.02 7.67 2.24
N MET A 301 0.41 7.54 0.97
CA MET A 301 0.33 8.61 -0.02
C MET A 301 -1.13 8.99 -0.32
N ASP A 302 -2.02 8.02 -0.49
CA ASP A 302 -3.44 8.27 -0.70
C ASP A 302 -4.06 9.04 0.48
N ALA A 303 -3.76 8.61 1.71
CA ALA A 303 -4.24 9.28 2.92
C ALA A 303 -3.72 10.73 3.03
N LEU A 304 -2.43 10.94 2.75
CA LEU A 304 -1.80 12.26 2.71
C LEU A 304 -2.45 13.17 1.66
N ILE A 305 -2.71 12.66 0.46
CA ILE A 305 -3.34 13.41 -0.62
C ILE A 305 -4.73 13.89 -0.19
N VAL A 306 -5.55 13.01 0.42
CA VAL A 306 -6.87 13.39 0.95
C VAL A 306 -6.74 14.45 2.05
N MET A 307 -5.87 14.24 3.03
CA MET A 307 -5.69 15.17 4.15
C MET A 307 -5.16 16.55 3.71
N TYR A 308 -4.30 16.61 2.70
CA TYR A 308 -3.68 17.85 2.24
C TYR A 308 -4.55 18.63 1.25
N ILE A 309 -5.32 17.96 0.40
CA ILE A 309 -6.08 18.65 -0.65
C ILE A 309 -7.46 19.05 -0.14
N VAL A 310 -8.17 18.15 0.54
CA VAL A 310 -9.55 18.36 0.95
C VAL A 310 -9.61 19.36 2.11
N ARG A 311 -10.27 20.51 1.88
CA ARG A 311 -10.35 21.62 2.86
C ARG A 311 -10.89 21.20 4.21
N ASP A 312 -11.91 20.36 4.24
CA ASP A 312 -12.54 19.90 5.48
C ASP A 312 -11.57 19.08 6.33
N TYR A 313 -10.79 18.20 5.71
CA TYR A 313 -9.73 17.44 6.38
C TYR A 313 -8.58 18.32 6.84
N ARG A 314 -8.10 19.26 6.02
CA ARG A 314 -7.08 20.23 6.45
C ARG A 314 -7.52 21.03 7.66
N ARG A 315 -8.77 21.50 7.67
CA ARG A 315 -9.32 22.27 8.79
C ARG A 315 -9.43 21.40 10.04
N ALA A 316 -9.92 20.17 9.90
CA ALA A 316 -9.99 19.22 11.00
C ALA A 316 -8.59 18.93 11.60
N ALA A 317 -7.61 18.61 10.75
CA ALA A 317 -6.23 18.35 11.15
C ALA A 317 -5.60 19.56 11.87
N ARG A 318 -5.75 20.78 11.32
CA ARG A 318 -5.25 22.01 11.98
C ARG A 318 -5.91 22.27 13.32
N ASN A 319 -7.23 22.06 13.43
CA ASN A 319 -7.95 22.28 14.68
C ASN A 319 -7.52 21.29 15.77
N ILE A 320 -7.31 20.02 15.41
CA ILE A 320 -6.83 19.00 16.35
C ILE A 320 -5.38 19.28 16.75
N LEU A 321 -4.50 19.61 15.80
CA LEU A 321 -3.13 19.99 16.09
C LEU A 321 -3.05 21.20 17.02
N LYS A 322 -3.89 22.22 16.78
CA LYS A 322 -3.97 23.41 17.66
C LYS A 322 -4.38 23.03 19.08
N LYS A 323 -5.43 22.23 19.24
CA LYS A 323 -5.88 21.75 20.57
C LYS A 323 -4.80 20.92 21.27
N PHE A 324 -4.09 20.06 20.54
CA PHE A 324 -3.01 19.26 21.07
C PHE A 324 -1.83 20.11 21.54
N LEU A 325 -1.43 21.11 20.73
CA LEU A 325 -0.38 22.07 21.10
C LEU A 325 -0.78 22.92 22.30
N GLU A 326 -2.03 23.37 22.39
CA GLU A 326 -2.57 24.08 23.56
C GLU A 326 -2.52 23.21 24.82
N GLN A 327 -2.89 21.93 24.71
CA GLN A 327 -2.84 20.98 25.81
C GLN A 327 -1.41 20.65 26.24
N LEU A 328 -0.49 20.43 25.29
CA LEU A 328 0.95 20.26 25.56
C LEU A 328 1.54 21.49 26.25
N HIS A 329 1.19 22.69 25.78
CA HIS A 329 1.65 23.92 26.38
C HIS A 329 1.14 24.05 27.82
N SER A 330 -0.14 23.73 28.08
CA SER A 330 -0.68 23.72 29.44
C SER A 330 0.01 22.70 30.35
N TRP A 331 0.40 21.54 29.82
CA TRP A 331 1.08 20.51 30.59
C TRP A 331 2.50 20.95 30.95
N LEU A 332 3.23 21.49 29.97
CA LEU A 332 4.58 22.03 30.15
C LEU A 332 4.62 23.28 31.04
N SER A 333 3.58 24.12 31.02
CA SER A 333 3.49 25.27 31.93
C SER A 333 3.17 24.83 33.36
N THR A 334 2.27 23.86 33.52
CA THR A 334 1.93 23.29 34.83
C THR A 334 3.16 22.67 35.49
N ASP A 335 3.97 21.90 34.75
CA ASP A 335 5.17 21.26 35.28
C ASP A 335 6.25 22.27 35.71
N LYS A 336 6.39 23.37 34.94
CA LYS A 336 7.27 24.51 35.33
C LYS A 336 6.77 25.21 36.59
N ASP A 337 5.46 25.44 36.71
CA ASP A 337 4.88 26.10 37.88
C ASP A 337 5.03 25.22 39.15
N TYR A 338 4.89 23.90 39.02
CA TYR A 338 5.19 22.95 40.09
C TYR A 338 6.66 22.96 40.49
N ALA A 339 7.60 22.94 39.54
CA ALA A 339 9.03 23.00 39.83
C ALA A 339 9.46 24.32 40.49
N VAL A 340 8.91 25.45 40.05
CA VAL A 340 9.17 26.77 40.64
C VAL A 340 8.57 26.88 42.04
N SER A 341 7.35 26.36 42.26
CA SER A 341 6.72 26.31 43.58
C SER A 341 7.52 25.47 44.58
N GLN A 342 7.99 24.29 44.15
CA GLN A 342 8.81 23.41 44.99
C GLN A 342 10.17 24.04 45.33
N THR A 343 10.81 24.72 44.36
CA THR A 343 12.07 25.45 44.60
C THR A 343 11.88 26.60 45.57
N LYS A 344 10.78 27.37 45.45
CA LYS A 344 10.43 28.44 46.41
C LYS A 344 10.13 27.89 47.81
N SER A 345 9.42 26.76 47.90
CA SER A 345 9.16 26.05 49.17
C SER A 345 10.46 25.59 49.84
N ILE A 346 11.37 24.98 49.08
CA ILE A 346 12.68 24.54 49.60
C ILE A 346 13.51 25.77 50.04
N ALA A 347 13.57 26.82 49.21
CA ALA A 347 14.28 28.06 49.55
C ALA A 347 13.67 28.81 50.74
N ALA A 348 12.36 28.72 50.96
CA ALA A 348 11.69 29.31 52.14
C ALA A 348 11.91 28.49 53.42
N ASN A 349 12.14 27.18 53.31
CA ASN A 349 12.38 26.30 54.45
C ASN A 349 13.86 26.25 54.90
N ILE A 350 14.81 26.63 54.03
CA ILE A 350 16.25 26.67 54.37
C ILE A 350 16.58 27.72 55.47
N PRO A 351 16.06 28.96 55.45
CA PRO A 351 16.29 29.95 56.51
C PRO A 351 15.67 29.54 57.86
N ALA A 352 14.53 28.85 57.83
CA ALA A 352 13.84 28.40 59.05
C ALA A 352 14.59 27.26 59.78
N ALA A 353 15.35 26.44 59.05
CA ALA A 353 16.17 25.38 59.62
C ALA A 353 17.51 25.90 60.19
N MET A 354 18.06 27.00 59.65
CA MET A 354 19.32 27.60 60.13
C MET A 354 19.16 28.51 61.36
N ASN A 355 17.94 28.89 61.73
CA ASN A 355 17.66 29.65 62.97
C ASN A 355 17.33 28.76 64.19
N ASN A 356 17.34 27.43 64.02
CA ASN A 356 17.08 26.44 65.08
C ASN A 356 18.32 25.57 65.43
N LEU A 357 19.51 26.04 65.06
CA LEU A 357 20.83 25.56 65.50
C LEU A 357 21.50 26.71 66.25
#